data_AF-A0AAV9G1F7-F1
#
_entry.id   AF-A0AAV9G1F7-F1
#
_cell.length_a   1.000
_cell.length_b   1.000
_cell.length_c   1.000
_cell.angle_alpha   90.00
_cell.angle_beta   90.00
_cell.angle_gamma   90.00
#
_symmetry.space_group_name_H-M   'P 1'
#
loop_
_entity.id
_entity.type
_entity.pdbx_description
1 polymer ?
#
loop_
_entity_poly.entity_id
_entity_poly.type
_entity_poly.pdbx_seq_one_letter_code
_entity_poly.pdbx_strand_id
1 'polypeptide(L)'
;WSFLTRPYWSRVWIIQELCVAREILLVCGDQTAPWSVLRAQLADFRKESLLDGGPSYSIEDFGQFVPYNLVSLMERYREKEVGLGSLLSFTSQAQATDPRDRVYSLLGLVTDGSADDIVPNYTLSPCEVYCSAMRAIAKNILQREGSEGEGVAKCTEISRRCSHRPLDKSVSQRKDYDGMRCDAWWCCIDMA
;
A
#
# COMPACT_ATOMS: atom_id res chain seq x y z
N TRP A 1 -3.89 24.36 -1.55
CA TRP A 1 -2.87 23.30 -1.58
C TRP A 1 -2.19 23.03 -0.23
N SER A 2 -1.97 24.01 0.66
CA SER A 2 -1.39 23.79 2.01
C SER A 2 -2.12 22.78 2.91
N PHE A 3 -3.38 22.48 2.61
CA PHE A 3 -4.15 21.45 3.30
C PHE A 3 -3.61 20.03 3.05
N LEU A 4 -3.23 19.71 1.80
CA LEU A 4 -2.76 18.37 1.40
C LEU A 4 -1.30 18.11 1.74
N THR A 5 -0.52 19.15 2.03
CA THR A 5 0.87 19.03 2.47
C THR A 5 1.01 18.71 3.96
N ARG A 6 -0.11 18.56 4.69
CA ARG A 6 -0.07 18.24 6.12
C ARG A 6 0.35 16.80 6.37
N PRO A 7 1.05 16.51 7.48
CA PRO A 7 1.49 15.16 7.83
C PRO A 7 0.37 14.11 7.90
N TYR A 8 -0.87 14.52 8.15
CA TYR A 8 -2.03 13.62 8.10
C TYR A 8 -2.09 12.87 6.76
N TRP A 9 -1.90 13.57 5.65
CA TRP A 9 -2.06 13.03 4.30
C TRP A 9 -0.93 12.12 3.83
N SER A 10 0.15 11.98 4.60
CA SER A 10 1.21 11.02 4.28
C SER A 10 1.05 9.71 5.04
N ARG A 11 0.19 9.62 6.06
CA ARG A 11 0.06 8.42 6.90
C ARG A 11 -0.61 7.27 6.14
N VAL A 12 -0.11 6.06 6.29
CA VAL A 12 -0.70 4.85 5.67
C VAL A 12 -2.10 4.54 6.21
N TRP A 13 -2.37 4.85 7.48
CA TRP A 13 -3.67 4.57 8.11
C TRP A 13 -4.84 5.35 7.52
N ILE A 14 -4.61 6.53 6.93
CA ILE A 14 -5.71 7.30 6.32
C ILE A 14 -6.37 6.54 5.16
N ILE A 15 -5.64 5.58 4.59
CA ILE A 15 -6.09 4.81 3.45
C ILE A 15 -7.30 3.98 3.84
N GLN A 16 -7.20 3.28 4.97
CA GLN A 16 -8.32 2.54 5.53
C GLN A 16 -9.40 3.48 6.06
N GLU A 17 -9.02 4.55 6.77
CA GLU A 17 -9.97 5.54 7.30
C GLU A 17 -10.88 6.11 6.21
N LEU A 18 -10.34 6.36 5.01
CA LEU A 18 -11.11 6.91 3.89
C LEU A 18 -11.84 5.84 3.09
N CYS A 19 -11.21 4.70 2.80
CA CYS A 19 -11.82 3.65 1.97
C CYS A 19 -13.03 2.98 2.65
N VAL A 20 -12.96 2.79 3.98
CA VAL A 20 -14.01 2.08 4.74
C VAL A 20 -15.11 3.02 5.25
N ALA A 21 -14.85 4.33 5.30
CA ALA A 21 -15.81 5.30 5.82
C ALA A 21 -17.13 5.32 5.03
N ARG A 22 -18.24 5.38 5.78
CA ARG A 22 -19.59 5.60 5.21
C ARG A 22 -19.81 7.05 4.83
N GLU A 23 -19.25 7.97 5.61
CA GLU A 23 -19.32 9.41 5.42
C GLU A 23 -17.98 10.02 5.84
N ILE A 24 -17.50 11.00 5.06
CA ILE A 24 -16.20 11.63 5.29
C ILE A 24 -16.41 13.15 5.36
N LEU A 25 -16.13 13.70 6.53
CA LEU A 25 -16.07 15.13 6.80
C LEU A 25 -14.60 15.52 7.02
N LEU A 26 -14.09 16.39 6.16
CA LEU A 26 -12.77 16.97 6.31
C LEU A 26 -12.82 18.07 7.36
N VAL A 27 -11.93 18.02 8.34
CA VAL A 27 -11.83 19.02 9.41
C VAL A 27 -10.42 19.58 9.46
N CYS A 28 -10.31 20.90 9.53
CA CYS A 28 -9.04 21.62 9.61
C CYS A 28 -9.22 22.89 10.44
N GLY A 29 -8.73 22.86 11.69
CA GLY A 29 -8.94 23.98 12.61
C GLY A 29 -10.44 24.18 12.84
N ASP A 30 -10.94 25.36 12.51
CA ASP A 30 -12.35 25.77 12.56
C ASP A 30 -13.14 25.51 11.27
N GLN A 31 -12.48 25.02 10.23
CA GLN A 31 -13.09 24.78 8.92
C GLN A 31 -13.48 23.31 8.74
N THR A 32 -14.62 23.10 8.10
CA THR A 32 -15.11 21.78 7.70
C THR A 32 -15.54 21.75 6.25
N ALA A 33 -15.30 20.65 5.56
CA ALA A 33 -15.77 20.45 4.19
C ALA A 33 -16.15 18.99 3.94
N PRO A 34 -17.21 18.69 3.16
CA PRO A 34 -17.49 17.32 2.77
C PRO A 34 -16.41 16.80 1.81
N TRP A 35 -16.16 15.48 1.83
CA TRP A 35 -15.19 14.83 0.93
C TRP A 35 -15.42 15.12 -0.55
N SER A 36 -16.67 15.34 -0.97
CA SER A 36 -17.02 15.68 -2.34
C SER A 36 -16.28 16.91 -2.86
N VAL A 37 -15.99 17.90 -2.01
CA VAL A 37 -15.24 19.11 -2.39
C VAL A 37 -13.81 18.76 -2.75
N LEU A 38 -13.11 18.01 -1.90
CA LEU A 38 -11.73 17.62 -2.17
C LEU A 38 -11.65 16.65 -3.36
N ARG A 39 -12.59 15.72 -3.47
CA ARG A 39 -12.65 14.77 -4.59
C ARG A 39 -12.80 15.49 -5.93
N ALA A 40 -13.67 16.50 -6.02
CA ALA A 40 -13.83 17.30 -7.23
C ALA A 40 -12.53 18.03 -7.61
N GLN A 41 -11.89 18.69 -6.63
CA GLN A 41 -10.61 19.39 -6.84
C GLN A 41 -9.49 18.46 -7.32
N LEU A 42 -9.39 17.24 -6.75
CA LEU A 42 -8.41 16.24 -7.19
C LEU A 42 -8.70 15.74 -8.62
N ALA A 43 -9.98 15.58 -8.97
CA ALA A 43 -10.39 15.11 -10.30
C ALA A 43 -10.14 16.16 -11.40
N ASP A 44 -10.43 17.43 -11.13
CA ASP A 44 -10.21 18.53 -12.07
C ASP A 44 -8.72 18.75 -12.32
N PHE A 45 -7.90 18.70 -11.26
CA PHE A 45 -6.45 18.78 -11.38
C PHE A 45 -5.85 17.66 -12.24
N ARG A 46 -6.33 16.42 -12.08
CA ARG A 46 -5.89 15.28 -12.92
C ARG A 46 -6.18 15.53 -14.40
N LYS A 47 -7.32 16.15 -14.73
CA LYS A 47 -7.68 16.48 -16.12
C LYS A 47 -6.78 17.60 -16.67
N GLU A 48 -6.56 18.66 -15.90
CA GLU A 48 -5.69 19.77 -16.31
C GLU A 48 -4.24 19.32 -16.55
N SER A 49 -3.70 18.44 -15.69
CA SER A 49 -2.37 17.85 -15.86
C SER A 49 -2.22 16.98 -17.11
N LEU A 50 -3.32 16.40 -17.62
CA LEU A 50 -3.30 15.56 -18.82
C LEU A 50 -3.52 16.37 -20.12
N LEU A 51 -4.13 17.55 -20.02
CA LEU A 51 -4.54 18.34 -21.19
C LEU A 51 -3.52 19.41 -21.61
N ASP A 52 -2.74 19.97 -20.68
CA ASP A 52 -2.03 21.24 -20.95
C ASP A 52 -0.49 21.18 -20.78
N GLY A 53 0.10 19.98 -20.68
CA GLY A 53 1.51 19.86 -20.29
C GLY A 53 1.80 20.32 -18.85
N GLY A 54 0.77 20.79 -18.12
CA GLY A 54 0.70 21.06 -16.67
C GLY A 54 1.65 22.14 -16.14
N PRO A 55 1.31 22.82 -15.02
CA PRO A 55 2.32 23.54 -14.26
C PRO A 55 3.46 22.58 -13.87
N SER A 56 4.70 23.08 -13.81
CA SER A 56 5.98 22.38 -13.54
C SER A 56 6.09 21.60 -12.21
N TYR A 57 4.97 21.22 -11.60
CA TYR A 57 5.00 20.24 -10.54
C TYR A 57 5.08 18.87 -11.19
N SER A 58 6.16 18.17 -10.94
CA SER A 58 6.31 16.81 -11.40
C SER A 58 5.20 15.94 -10.81
N ILE A 59 4.81 14.88 -11.52
CA ILE A 59 3.98 13.81 -10.93
C ILE A 59 4.63 13.28 -9.64
N GLU A 60 5.95 13.38 -9.50
CA GLU A 60 6.73 13.01 -8.31
C GLU A 60 6.44 13.94 -7.12
N ASP A 61 6.36 15.27 -7.34
CA ASP A 61 6.02 16.28 -6.32
C ASP A 61 4.64 16.06 -5.70
N PHE A 62 3.73 15.41 -6.42
CA PHE A 62 2.39 15.08 -5.91
C PHE A 62 2.19 13.61 -5.61
N GLY A 63 2.95 12.72 -6.23
CA GLY A 63 2.96 11.27 -5.99
C GLY A 63 3.46 10.92 -4.59
N GLN A 64 4.16 11.85 -3.92
CA GLN A 64 4.44 11.79 -2.49
C GLN A 64 3.19 11.96 -1.59
N PHE A 65 2.06 12.42 -2.14
CA PHE A 65 0.80 12.59 -1.40
C PHE A 65 -0.16 11.43 -1.69
N VAL A 66 -0.45 10.65 -0.65
CA VAL A 66 -1.42 9.55 -0.63
C VAL A 66 -2.82 9.93 -1.23
N PRO A 67 -3.38 11.15 -1.06
CA PRO A 67 -4.68 11.57 -1.61
C PRO A 67 -4.91 11.32 -3.10
N TYR A 68 -3.86 11.38 -3.92
CA TYR A 68 -4.01 11.25 -5.36
C TYR A 68 -4.35 9.80 -5.77
N ASN A 69 -3.63 8.84 -5.19
CA ASN A 69 -3.92 7.42 -5.39
C ASN A 69 -5.21 7.00 -4.66
N LEU A 70 -5.61 7.73 -3.61
CA LEU A 70 -6.75 7.37 -2.78
C LEU A 70 -8.09 7.37 -3.51
N VAL A 71 -8.36 8.33 -4.41
CA VAL A 71 -9.65 8.35 -5.13
C VAL A 71 -9.81 7.08 -5.97
N SER A 72 -8.78 6.74 -6.76
CA SER A 72 -8.75 5.51 -7.57
C SER A 72 -8.83 4.26 -6.70
N LEU A 73 -8.17 4.27 -5.54
CA LEU A 73 -8.20 3.14 -4.61
C LEU A 73 -9.57 2.95 -3.96
N MET A 74 -10.25 4.03 -3.57
CA MET A 74 -11.60 4.00 -3.03
C MET A 74 -12.61 3.42 -4.03
N GLU A 75 -12.40 3.67 -5.33
CA GLU A 75 -13.21 3.08 -6.41
C GLU A 75 -12.95 1.57 -6.53
N ARG A 76 -11.69 1.15 -6.62
CA ARG A 76 -11.31 -0.28 -6.67
C ARG A 76 -11.78 -1.06 -5.45
N TYR A 77 -11.68 -0.46 -4.26
CA TYR A 77 -12.17 -1.07 -3.02
C TYR A 77 -13.68 -1.29 -3.05
N ARG A 78 -14.45 -0.33 -3.60
CA ARG A 78 -15.91 -0.48 -3.79
C ARG A 78 -16.24 -1.61 -4.77
N GLU A 79 -15.41 -1.80 -5.79
CA GLU A 79 -15.53 -2.89 -6.78
C GLU A 79 -15.06 -4.24 -6.24
N LYS A 80 -14.46 -4.27 -5.04
CA LYS A 80 -13.91 -5.47 -4.37
C LYS A 80 -12.79 -6.16 -5.18
N GLU A 81 -12.02 -5.39 -5.93
CA GLU A 81 -10.89 -5.88 -6.74
C GLU A 81 -9.54 -5.47 -6.15
N VAL A 82 -9.31 -5.75 -4.86
CA VAL A 82 -8.15 -5.22 -4.16
C VAL A 82 -7.36 -6.34 -3.48
N GLY A 83 -6.21 -6.66 -4.06
CA GLY A 83 -5.23 -7.59 -3.48
C GLY A 83 -4.18 -6.88 -2.63
N LEU A 84 -3.58 -7.62 -1.69
CA LEU A 84 -2.54 -7.11 -0.80
C LEU A 84 -1.32 -6.59 -1.57
N GLY A 85 -0.90 -7.30 -2.62
CA GLY A 85 0.17 -6.83 -3.51
C GLY A 85 -0.17 -5.46 -4.07
N SER A 86 -1.24 -5.36 -4.85
CA SER A 86 -1.69 -4.11 -5.45
C SER A 86 -1.75 -2.94 -4.44
N LEU A 87 -2.30 -3.17 -3.25
CA LEU A 87 -2.30 -2.16 -2.18
C LEU A 87 -0.90 -1.71 -1.76
N LEU A 88 0.03 -2.64 -1.55
CA LEU A 88 1.41 -2.31 -1.18
C LEU A 88 2.11 -1.47 -2.25
N SER A 89 1.87 -1.77 -3.54
CA SER A 89 2.39 -0.96 -4.65
C SER A 89 1.77 0.45 -4.68
N PHE A 90 0.43 0.53 -4.65
CA PHE A 90 -0.31 1.80 -4.67
C PHE A 90 0.01 2.74 -3.51
N THR A 91 0.41 2.16 -2.38
CA THR A 91 0.59 2.86 -1.10
C THR A 91 2.05 2.91 -0.67
N SER A 92 2.98 2.53 -1.54
CA SER A 92 4.43 2.44 -1.27
C SER A 92 5.03 3.73 -0.69
N GLN A 93 4.54 4.90 -1.11
CA GLN A 93 4.96 6.23 -0.66
C GLN A 93 4.34 6.67 0.68
N ALA A 94 3.33 5.95 1.17
CA ALA A 94 2.73 6.25 2.45
C ALA A 94 3.73 5.98 3.59
N GLN A 95 3.58 6.77 4.65
CA GLN A 95 4.45 6.81 5.80
C GLN A 95 3.80 6.10 6.98
N ALA A 96 4.64 5.43 7.75
CA ALA A 96 4.25 4.75 8.97
C ALA A 96 5.34 4.97 10.01
N THR A 97 4.94 5.32 11.23
CA THR A 97 5.88 5.41 12.37
C THR A 97 6.34 4.03 12.77
N ASP A 98 5.39 3.09 12.86
CA ASP A 98 5.70 1.68 12.99
C ASP A 98 5.83 1.06 11.59
N PRO A 99 6.99 0.52 11.20
CA PRO A 99 7.15 -0.08 9.86
C PRO A 99 6.12 -1.19 9.57
N ARG A 100 5.67 -1.94 10.59
CA ARG A 100 4.68 -3.02 10.41
C ARG A 100 3.33 -2.53 9.90
N ASP A 101 2.99 -1.28 10.19
CA ASP A 101 1.74 -0.67 9.74
C ASP A 101 1.69 -0.50 8.22
N ARG A 102 2.83 -0.54 7.51
CA ARG A 102 2.84 -0.59 6.04
C ARG A 102 2.13 -1.82 5.47
N VAL A 103 1.98 -2.89 6.26
CA VAL A 103 1.15 -4.06 5.93
C VAL A 103 -0.15 -4.03 6.70
N TYR A 104 -0.10 -3.83 8.02
CA TYR A 104 -1.27 -3.99 8.89
C TYR A 104 -2.39 -3.00 8.62
N SER A 105 -2.08 -1.77 8.21
CA SER A 105 -3.10 -0.77 7.85
C SER A 105 -3.89 -1.12 6.59
N LEU A 106 -3.40 -2.05 5.77
CA LEU A 106 -3.99 -2.40 4.48
C LEU A 106 -4.86 -3.66 4.55
N LEU A 107 -4.71 -4.49 5.59
CA LEU A 107 -5.36 -5.81 5.68
C LEU A 107 -6.89 -5.72 5.58
N GLY A 108 -7.49 -4.70 6.20
CA GLY A 108 -8.94 -4.48 6.15
C GLY A 108 -9.48 -4.06 4.78
N LEU A 109 -8.61 -3.81 3.80
CA LEU A 109 -8.96 -3.43 2.44
C LEU A 109 -8.78 -4.56 1.42
N VAL A 110 -8.17 -5.68 1.82
CA VAL A 110 -7.89 -6.82 0.95
C VAL A 110 -9.16 -7.65 0.75
N THR A 111 -9.53 -7.93 -0.50
CA THR A 111 -10.77 -8.61 -0.87
C THR A 111 -10.57 -9.92 -1.63
N ASP A 112 -9.35 -10.22 -2.07
CA ASP A 112 -9.02 -11.40 -2.88
C ASP A 112 -8.47 -12.59 -2.07
N GLY A 113 -8.53 -12.51 -0.74
CA GLY A 113 -8.04 -13.53 0.20
C GLY A 113 -6.52 -13.55 0.38
N SER A 114 -5.76 -12.68 -0.28
CA SER A 114 -4.29 -12.63 -0.18
C SER A 114 -3.76 -12.18 1.19
N ALA A 115 -4.64 -11.88 2.15
CA ALA A 115 -4.30 -11.46 3.51
C ALA A 115 -4.95 -12.29 4.61
N ASP A 116 -5.71 -13.35 4.29
CA ASP A 116 -6.52 -14.11 5.25
C ASP A 116 -5.71 -14.71 6.42
N ASP A 117 -4.45 -15.07 6.14
CA ASP A 117 -3.55 -15.70 7.11
C ASP A 117 -2.73 -14.67 7.92
N ILE A 118 -2.93 -13.36 7.71
CA ILE A 118 -2.15 -12.29 8.35
C ILE A 118 -3.01 -11.59 9.40
N VAL A 119 -2.61 -11.74 10.66
CA VAL A 119 -3.21 -11.01 11.79
C VAL A 119 -2.18 -10.02 12.34
N PRO A 120 -2.56 -8.76 12.66
CA PRO A 120 -1.68 -7.83 13.32
C PRO A 120 -1.07 -8.42 14.59
N ASN A 121 0.26 -8.53 14.61
CA ASN A 121 1.03 -9.01 15.75
C ASN A 121 2.28 -8.14 15.94
N TYR A 122 2.19 -7.21 16.88
CA TYR A 122 3.28 -6.29 17.20
C TYR A 122 4.39 -6.92 18.08
N THR A 123 4.36 -8.22 18.33
CA THR A 123 5.52 -8.94 18.89
C THR A 123 6.49 -9.41 17.80
N LEU A 124 6.08 -9.40 16.53
CA LEU A 124 6.93 -9.77 15.40
C LEU A 124 7.84 -8.60 15.01
N SER A 125 9.03 -8.94 14.51
CA SER A 125 9.89 -7.97 13.84
C SER A 125 9.24 -7.49 12.52
N PRO A 126 9.57 -6.27 12.04
CA PRO A 126 9.03 -5.77 10.79
C PRO A 126 9.37 -6.67 9.58
N CYS A 127 10.58 -7.23 9.59
CA CYS A 127 11.02 -8.23 8.62
C CYS A 127 10.10 -9.45 8.54
N GLU A 128 9.69 -10.01 9.68
CA GLU A 128 8.77 -11.16 9.74
C GLU A 128 7.40 -10.82 9.17
N VAL A 129 6.91 -9.60 9.43
CA VAL A 129 5.63 -9.11 8.90
C VAL A 129 5.69 -8.99 7.38
N TYR A 130 6.70 -8.33 6.83
CA TYR A 130 6.83 -8.19 5.37
C TYR A 130 6.98 -9.53 4.67
N CYS A 131 7.73 -10.46 5.25
CA CYS A 131 7.83 -11.78 4.62
C CYS A 131 6.56 -12.61 4.72
N SER A 132 5.74 -12.37 5.76
CA SER A 132 4.41 -12.96 5.84
C SER A 132 3.52 -12.39 4.72
N ALA A 133 3.60 -11.08 4.46
CA ALA A 133 2.95 -10.47 3.30
C ALA A 133 3.46 -11.07 1.97
N MET A 134 4.78 -11.19 1.78
CA MET A 134 5.34 -11.82 0.57
C MET A 134 4.82 -13.24 0.36
N ARG A 135 4.81 -14.07 1.41
CA ARG A 135 4.30 -15.44 1.32
C ARG A 135 2.82 -15.48 0.97
N ALA A 136 2.03 -14.56 1.51
CA ALA A 136 0.60 -14.51 1.23
C ALA A 136 0.32 -14.06 -0.21
N ILE A 137 1.06 -13.07 -0.72
CA ILE A 137 1.02 -12.64 -2.14
C ILE A 137 1.44 -13.79 -3.06
N ALA A 138 2.56 -14.45 -2.78
CA ALA A 138 3.05 -15.57 -3.58
C ALA A 138 2.07 -16.76 -3.56
N LYS A 139 1.45 -17.06 -2.41
CA LYS A 139 0.40 -18.08 -2.29
C LYS A 139 -0.80 -17.75 -3.17
N ASN A 140 -1.25 -16.48 -3.18
CA ASN A 140 -2.36 -16.05 -4.03
C ASN A 140 -2.02 -16.20 -5.52
N ILE A 141 -0.82 -15.81 -5.95
CA ILE A 141 -0.35 -15.98 -7.34
C ILE A 141 -0.33 -17.46 -7.72
N LEU A 142 0.24 -18.32 -6.87
CA LEU A 142 0.25 -19.78 -7.06
C LEU A 142 -1.15 -20.36 -7.22
N GLN A 143 -2.13 -19.86 -6.46
CA GLN A 143 -3.52 -20.30 -6.54
C GLN A 143 -4.20 -19.85 -7.84
N ARG A 144 -3.80 -18.72 -8.42
CA ARG A 144 -4.40 -18.17 -9.64
C ARG A 144 -3.76 -18.72 -10.92
N GLU A 145 -2.45 -18.89 -10.94
CA GLU A 145 -1.68 -19.22 -12.15
C GLU A 145 -1.09 -20.65 -12.16
N GLY A 146 -1.11 -21.35 -11.01
CA GLY A 146 -0.45 -22.66 -10.87
C GLY A 146 1.07 -22.55 -10.71
N SER A 147 1.74 -23.68 -10.41
CA SER A 147 3.18 -23.71 -10.08
C SER A 147 4.12 -23.38 -11.24
N GLU A 148 3.62 -23.40 -12.47
CA GLU A 148 4.38 -23.14 -13.70
C GLU A 148 4.09 -21.74 -14.28
N GLY A 149 3.26 -20.94 -13.60
CA GLY A 149 2.91 -19.59 -14.01
C GLY A 149 4.09 -18.62 -13.99
N GLU A 150 4.09 -17.66 -14.92
CA GLU A 150 5.10 -16.61 -15.03
C GLU A 150 5.21 -15.80 -13.72
N GLY A 151 4.09 -15.55 -13.03
CA GLY A 151 4.07 -14.85 -11.76
C GLY A 151 4.84 -15.57 -10.64
N VAL A 152 4.84 -16.91 -10.65
CA VAL A 152 5.57 -17.73 -9.67
C VAL A 152 7.08 -17.67 -9.91
N ALA A 153 7.49 -17.76 -11.18
CA ALA A 153 8.90 -17.62 -11.56
C ALA A 153 9.42 -16.23 -11.16
N LYS A 154 8.65 -15.18 -11.46
CA LYS A 154 8.95 -13.79 -11.08
C LYS A 154 9.03 -13.61 -9.56
N CYS A 155 8.07 -14.12 -8.79
CA CYS A 155 8.10 -14.08 -7.33
C CYS A 155 9.34 -14.77 -6.76
N THR A 156 9.68 -15.94 -7.31
CA THR A 156 10.86 -16.70 -6.89
C THR A 156 12.13 -15.91 -7.16
N GLU A 157 12.25 -15.30 -8.35
CA GLU A 157 13.40 -14.46 -8.71
C GLU A 157 13.56 -13.25 -7.78
N ILE A 158 12.49 -12.47 -7.57
CA ILE A 158 12.50 -11.29 -6.69
C ILE A 158 12.86 -11.70 -5.26
N SER A 159 12.30 -12.81 -4.77
CA SER A 159 12.58 -13.29 -3.41
C SER A 159 14.05 -13.66 -3.17
N ARG A 160 14.81 -13.99 -4.22
CA ARG A 160 16.26 -14.30 -4.13
C ARG A 160 17.12 -13.04 -3.96
N ARG A 161 16.58 -11.87 -4.26
CA ARG A 161 17.28 -10.58 -4.08
C ARG A 161 17.29 -10.14 -2.62
N CYS A 162 16.36 -10.64 -1.81
CA CYS A 162 16.28 -10.25 -0.41
C CYS A 162 17.40 -10.90 0.42
N SER A 163 17.86 -10.22 1.47
CA SER A 163 19.01 -10.64 2.30
C SER A 163 18.82 -11.99 3.02
N HIS A 164 17.57 -12.45 3.16
CA HIS A 164 17.23 -13.81 3.59
C HIS A 164 16.13 -14.37 2.70
N ARG A 165 15.88 -15.68 2.74
CA ARG A 165 14.84 -16.35 1.94
C ARG A 165 13.43 -16.09 2.51
N PRO A 166 12.64 -15.15 1.97
CA PRO A 166 11.37 -14.73 2.56
C PRO A 166 10.32 -15.85 2.51
N LEU A 167 10.38 -16.65 1.44
CA LEU A 167 9.50 -17.78 1.17
C LEU A 167 9.85 -19.02 2.03
N ASP A 168 11.03 -19.04 2.66
CA ASP A 168 11.45 -20.11 3.55
C ASP A 168 10.94 -19.87 4.99
N LYS A 169 10.13 -20.79 5.50
CA LYS A 169 9.55 -20.74 6.85
C LYS A 169 10.47 -21.35 7.92
N SER A 170 11.53 -22.06 7.54
CA SER A 170 12.43 -22.76 8.47
C SER A 170 13.42 -21.84 9.18
N VAL A 171 13.66 -20.64 8.63
CA VAL A 171 14.61 -19.66 9.17
C VAL A 171 13.89 -18.77 10.18
N SER A 172 13.95 -19.18 11.45
CA SER A 172 13.29 -18.54 12.60
C SER A 172 14.05 -17.33 13.18
N GLN A 173 15.33 -17.14 12.85
CA GLN A 173 16.12 -16.01 13.34
C GLN A 173 16.26 -14.93 12.27
N ARG A 174 15.35 -13.96 12.32
CA ARG A 174 15.44 -12.76 11.49
C ARG A 174 15.84 -11.62 12.43
N LYS A 175 17.13 -11.25 12.35
CA LYS A 175 17.71 -10.15 13.15
C LYS A 175 16.82 -8.91 13.03
N ASP A 176 16.69 -8.16 14.13
CA ASP A 176 15.93 -6.92 14.30
C ASP A 176 16.23 -5.85 13.23
N TYR A 177 15.66 -6.04 12.05
CA TYR A 177 15.71 -5.08 10.96
C TYR A 177 14.29 -4.58 10.72
N ASP A 178 14.15 -3.30 10.40
CA ASP A 178 12.87 -2.66 10.03
C ASP A 178 12.27 -3.19 8.71
N GLY A 179 12.68 -4.36 8.25
CA GLY A 179 12.28 -5.01 7.01
C GLY A 179 12.84 -4.34 5.74
N MET A 180 13.07 -3.03 5.78
CA MET A 180 13.76 -2.28 4.72
C MET A 180 15.23 -2.68 4.60
N ARG A 181 15.92 -2.94 5.72
CA ARG A 181 17.35 -3.27 5.71
C ARG A 181 17.67 -4.69 5.22
N CYS A 182 16.65 -5.54 5.07
CA CYS A 182 16.78 -6.88 4.51
C CYS A 182 16.13 -7.03 3.12
N ASP A 183 15.69 -5.90 2.54
CA ASP A 183 15.00 -5.78 1.25
C ASP A 183 13.62 -6.44 1.15
N ALA A 184 13.14 -7.10 2.21
CA ALA A 184 11.82 -7.74 2.22
C ALA A 184 10.67 -6.78 1.89
N TRP A 185 10.77 -5.51 2.31
CA TRP A 185 9.80 -4.47 1.95
C TRP A 185 9.76 -4.22 0.44
N TRP A 186 10.93 -3.99 -0.16
CA TRP A 186 11.05 -3.73 -1.59
C TRP A 186 10.64 -4.94 -2.40
N CYS A 187 10.99 -6.14 -1.94
CA CYS A 187 10.51 -7.39 -2.53
C CYS A 187 8.97 -7.50 -2.49
N CYS A 188 8.28 -7.01 -1.45
CA CYS A 188 6.81 -6.98 -1.43
C CYS A 188 6.24 -6.06 -2.51
N ILE A 189 6.84 -4.88 -2.70
CA ILE A 189 6.43 -3.89 -3.70
C ILE A 189 6.71 -4.41 -5.11
N ASP A 190 7.86 -5.04 -5.35
CA ASP A 190 8.21 -5.54 -6.69
C ASP A 190 7.37 -6.75 -7.12
N MET A 191 6.86 -7.51 -6.15
CA MET A 191 5.93 -8.61 -6.39
C MET A 191 4.47 -8.16 -6.60
N ALA A 192 4.15 -6.91 -6.25
CA ALA A 192 2.82 -6.34 -6.31
C ALA A 192 2.46 -5.75 -7.68
#